data_AF-A0A6P0K8B0-F1
#
_entry.id   AF-A0A6P0K8B0-F1
#
_cell.length_a   1.000
_cell.length_b   1.000
_cell.length_c   1.000
_cell.angle_alpha   90.00
_cell.angle_beta   90.00
_cell.angle_gamma   90.00
#
_symmetry.space_group_name_H-M   'P 1'
#
loop_
_entity.id
_entity.type
_entity.pdbx_description
1 polymer ?
#
loop_
_entity_poly.entity_id
_entity_poly.type
_entity_poly.pdbx_seq_one_letter_code
_entity_poly.pdbx_strand_id
1 'polypeptide(L)'
;MLLRLLKFLRWSIPVFVGLLAIWIVGGNFLAAQLEKEIEREIDKFAQQFPETGYNNSALKLQALTAKSGMDLSITPDEFTVDAYISSHPDFNVSITEIQAVQKILKQLEEYLEAQIAISNDQVDPPPEELQRYLASKADTLEAIRNHVLNNEVPQFPVNIAPFLEWDDQYNFSVSLGLVHLQRLLLLDILEKNRRGQTQAASEMLELSWKLNKSLHNQPRFIAHIVTLIVLKKQIDVIRKLDSLPPKWQQRLLEHNYGQSLLTTLELELIFQLRFTQNLDSYSFRQLKEDWLYVEADSEKMLLWWLIFLGPIAKPYYRLAAVDTFQVAKQALAKKQTPNICSSDWAVIDDTLSWWNILDFDQLDVINNSLKGDYAMLELELTQKILQIKELAAKEGKWPQSVPNLESSICPGEKWIYQVSSDNTMSISFSDQPQWLQEKIEKGERPLTYSDSTIPD
;
A
#
# COMPACT_ATOMS: atom_id res chain seq x y z
N MET A 1 1.99 -65.00 14.95
CA MET A 1 1.78 -63.61 14.48
C MET A 1 2.87 -62.67 15.00
N LEU A 2 3.08 -62.58 16.32
CA LEU A 2 4.12 -61.74 16.96
C LEU A 2 5.54 -61.90 16.37
N LEU A 3 5.99 -63.12 16.15
CA LEU A 3 7.34 -63.41 15.63
C LEU A 3 7.54 -62.96 14.16
N ARG A 4 6.46 -62.88 13.37
CA ARG A 4 6.50 -62.32 12.00
C ARG A 4 6.53 -60.78 12.05
N LEU A 5 5.76 -60.18 12.96
CA LEU A 5 5.78 -58.73 13.20
C LEU A 5 7.16 -58.24 13.65
N LEU A 6 7.79 -58.93 14.60
CA LEU A 6 9.14 -58.59 15.07
C LEU A 6 10.21 -58.71 13.97
N LYS A 7 10.09 -59.72 13.10
CA LYS A 7 10.96 -59.86 11.93
C LYS A 7 10.76 -58.74 10.91
N PHE A 8 9.51 -58.34 10.66
CA PHE A 8 9.21 -57.19 9.80
C PHE A 8 9.77 -55.89 10.37
N LEU A 9 9.51 -55.60 11.65
CA LEU A 9 10.01 -54.41 12.34
C LEU A 9 11.54 -54.35 12.39
N ARG A 10 12.22 -55.48 12.56
CA ARG A 10 13.69 -55.55 12.55
C ARG A 10 14.31 -55.04 11.25
N TRP A 11 13.62 -55.21 10.12
CA TRP A 11 14.11 -54.76 8.81
C TRP A 11 13.56 -53.40 8.40
N SER A 12 12.29 -53.10 8.75
CA SER A 12 11.68 -51.84 8.37
C SER A 12 12.28 -50.65 9.13
N ILE A 13 12.52 -50.78 10.45
CA ILE A 13 13.02 -49.66 11.26
C ILE A 13 14.35 -49.10 10.74
N PRO A 14 15.41 -49.91 10.49
CA PRO A 14 16.67 -49.39 9.97
C PRO A 14 16.53 -48.73 8.59
N VAL A 15 15.66 -49.26 7.73
CA VAL A 15 15.39 -48.68 6.41
C VAL A 15 14.72 -47.31 6.56
N PHE A 16 13.70 -47.18 7.41
CA PHE A 16 13.05 -45.90 7.68
C PHE A 16 14.03 -44.89 8.29
N VAL A 17 14.84 -45.29 9.27
CA VAL A 17 15.85 -44.43 9.87
C VAL A 17 16.88 -43.99 8.83
N GLY A 18 17.32 -44.89 7.94
CA GLY A 18 18.24 -44.57 6.85
C GLY A 18 17.64 -43.57 5.85
N LEU A 19 16.38 -43.76 5.44
CA LEU A 19 15.68 -42.83 4.56
C LEU A 19 15.46 -41.47 5.20
N LEU A 20 15.11 -41.43 6.49
CA LEU A 20 14.99 -40.18 7.25
C LEU A 20 16.33 -39.46 7.36
N ALA A 21 17.42 -40.18 7.62
CA ALA A 21 18.75 -39.58 7.65
C ALA A 21 19.15 -39.00 6.28
N ILE A 22 18.89 -39.72 5.19
CA ILE A 22 19.11 -39.24 3.82
C ILE A 22 18.25 -38.01 3.54
N TRP A 23 16.99 -37.99 3.96
CA TRP A 23 16.09 -36.85 3.79
C TRP A 23 16.56 -35.63 4.59
N ILE A 24 16.88 -35.80 5.87
CA ILE A 24 17.34 -34.71 6.73
C ILE A 24 18.64 -34.12 6.18
N VAL A 25 19.63 -34.94 5.84
CA VAL A 25 20.94 -34.44 5.36
C VAL A 25 20.85 -33.96 3.92
N GLY A 26 20.35 -34.82 3.03
CA GLY A 26 20.26 -34.55 1.59
C GLY A 26 19.26 -33.46 1.26
N GLY A 27 18.10 -33.43 1.92
CA GLY A 27 17.10 -32.38 1.74
C GLY A 27 17.60 -31.02 2.23
N ASN A 28 18.26 -30.95 3.39
CA ASN A 28 18.88 -29.69 3.85
C ASN A 28 20.02 -29.23 2.93
N PHE A 29 20.82 -30.17 2.39
CA PHE A 29 21.88 -29.85 1.44
C PHE A 29 21.31 -29.30 0.13
N LEU A 30 20.28 -29.95 -0.42
CA LEU A 30 19.59 -29.51 -1.63
C LEU A 30 18.97 -28.12 -1.44
N ALA A 31 18.24 -27.92 -0.33
CA ALA A 31 17.67 -26.62 0.02
C ALA A 31 18.76 -25.53 0.11
N ALA A 32 19.84 -25.80 0.84
CA ALA A 32 20.96 -24.85 0.98
C ALA A 32 21.63 -24.53 -0.36
N GLN A 33 21.67 -25.47 -1.30
CA GLN A 33 22.21 -25.22 -2.64
C GLN A 33 21.32 -24.27 -3.44
N LEU A 34 20.00 -24.47 -3.40
CA LEU A 34 19.04 -23.61 -4.12
C LEU A 34 18.95 -22.21 -3.50
N GLU A 35 18.98 -22.13 -2.18
CA GLU A 35 18.94 -20.85 -1.44
C GLU A 35 20.12 -19.94 -1.80
N LYS A 36 21.31 -20.47 -2.13
CA LYS A 36 22.48 -19.64 -2.47
C LYS A 36 22.26 -18.64 -3.60
N GLU A 37 21.42 -18.97 -4.58
CA GLU A 37 21.09 -18.03 -5.66
C GLU A 37 20.15 -16.94 -5.14
N ILE A 38 19.15 -17.33 -4.36
CA ILE A 38 18.19 -16.43 -3.73
C ILE A 38 18.88 -15.48 -2.76
N GLU A 39 19.84 -15.95 -1.96
CA GLU A 39 20.62 -15.10 -1.04
C GLU A 39 21.33 -13.96 -1.78
N ARG A 40 21.86 -14.21 -2.98
CA ARG A 40 22.48 -13.14 -3.79
C ARG A 40 21.47 -12.12 -4.26
N GLU A 41 20.24 -12.56 -4.58
CA GLU A 41 19.15 -11.65 -4.93
C GLU A 41 18.71 -10.83 -3.72
N ILE A 42 18.63 -11.45 -2.54
CA ILE A 42 18.33 -10.78 -1.26
C ILE A 42 19.38 -9.71 -0.97
N ASP A 43 20.68 -10.06 -1.07
CA ASP A 43 21.78 -9.11 -0.87
C ASP A 43 21.69 -7.92 -1.83
N LYS A 44 21.37 -8.20 -3.11
CA LYS A 44 21.19 -7.17 -4.13
C LYS A 44 19.97 -6.29 -3.85
N PHE A 45 18.88 -6.86 -3.33
CA PHE A 45 17.71 -6.11 -2.91
C PHE A 45 18.03 -5.22 -1.72
N ALA A 46 18.70 -5.77 -0.69
CA ALA A 46 19.09 -5.04 0.51
C ALA A 46 19.96 -3.82 0.20
N GLN A 47 20.88 -3.93 -0.76
CA GLN A 47 21.71 -2.82 -1.21
C GLN A 47 20.92 -1.66 -1.84
N GLN A 48 19.71 -1.89 -2.35
CA GLN A 48 18.86 -0.84 -2.93
C GLN A 48 18.20 0.03 -1.85
N PHE A 49 18.04 -0.50 -0.64
CA PHE A 49 17.32 0.13 0.46
C PHE A 49 18.21 0.20 1.71
N PRO A 50 19.25 1.06 1.71
CA PRO A 50 20.09 1.25 2.88
C PRO A 50 19.24 1.72 4.07
N GLU A 51 19.66 1.33 5.27
CA GLU A 51 18.99 1.77 6.49
C GLU A 51 19.02 3.29 6.60
N THR A 52 17.87 3.86 6.96
CA THR A 52 17.76 5.30 7.22
C THR A 52 16.95 5.56 8.48
N GLY A 53 17.31 6.62 9.19
CA GLY A 53 16.55 7.11 10.34
C GLY A 53 15.50 8.16 9.95
N TYR A 54 14.78 8.65 10.95
CA TYR A 54 13.95 9.84 10.81
C TYR A 54 14.81 11.07 10.50
N ASN A 55 14.32 11.95 9.61
CA ASN A 55 14.86 13.30 9.51
C ASN A 55 14.15 14.27 10.48
N ASN A 56 14.70 15.48 10.64
CA ASN A 56 14.16 16.48 11.56
C ASN A 56 12.71 16.87 11.20
N SER A 57 12.41 16.88 9.89
CA SER A 57 11.07 17.19 9.41
C SER A 57 10.04 16.15 9.85
N ALA A 58 10.37 14.86 9.76
CA ALA A 58 9.50 13.77 10.19
C ALA A 58 9.28 13.76 11.70
N LEU A 59 10.33 13.94 12.51
CA LEU A 59 10.20 14.01 13.97
C LEU A 59 9.27 15.15 14.40
N LYS A 60 9.44 16.35 13.80
CA LYS A 60 8.58 17.49 14.12
C LYS A 60 7.14 17.30 13.62
N LEU A 61 6.94 16.63 12.49
CA LEU A 61 5.61 16.27 12.02
C LEU A 61 4.94 15.27 12.97
N GLN A 62 5.65 14.23 13.40
CA GLN A 62 5.17 13.25 14.39
C GLN A 62 4.73 13.97 15.67
N ALA A 63 5.52 14.96 16.09
CA ALA A 63 5.16 15.81 17.21
C ALA A 63 3.82 16.55 16.95
N LEU A 64 3.76 17.38 15.91
CA LEU A 64 2.57 18.20 15.63
C LEU A 64 1.28 17.36 15.49
N THR A 65 1.39 16.15 14.97
CA THR A 65 0.27 15.23 14.72
C THR A 65 -0.19 14.49 15.98
N ALA A 66 0.72 14.06 16.86
CA ALA A 66 0.31 13.43 18.12
C ALA A 66 -0.43 14.41 19.05
N LYS A 67 -0.09 15.71 19.02
CA LYS A 67 -0.87 16.77 19.70
C LYS A 67 -2.33 16.84 19.23
N SER A 68 -2.60 16.36 18.01
CA SER A 68 -3.95 16.36 17.42
C SER A 68 -4.69 15.03 17.60
N GLY A 69 -4.14 14.07 18.34
CA GLY A 69 -4.70 12.71 18.44
C GLY A 69 -4.57 11.88 17.16
N MET A 70 -3.89 12.41 16.14
CA MET A 70 -3.59 11.72 14.87
C MET A 70 -2.20 11.11 14.98
N ASP A 71 -2.04 10.20 15.93
CA ASP A 71 -0.74 9.64 16.23
C ASP A 71 -0.15 8.95 14.99
N LEU A 72 0.97 9.49 14.51
CA LEU A 72 1.78 8.91 13.44
C LEU A 72 2.75 7.85 13.99
N SER A 73 2.68 7.49 15.28
CA SER A 73 3.60 6.55 15.89
C SER A 73 3.48 5.18 15.25
N ILE A 74 4.41 5.02 14.32
CA ILE A 74 5.08 3.82 13.88
C ILE A 74 5.80 3.26 15.09
N THR A 75 5.04 2.70 16.04
CA THR A 75 5.48 2.06 17.29
C THR A 75 6.39 2.93 18.17
N PRO A 76 6.11 3.06 19.47
CA PRO A 76 7.11 3.60 20.38
C PRO A 76 8.20 2.53 20.53
N ASP A 77 9.18 2.51 19.64
CA ASP A 77 10.51 2.15 20.12
C ASP A 77 10.80 3.21 21.20
N GLU A 78 10.88 2.78 22.46
CA GLU A 78 10.98 3.59 23.70
C GLU A 78 12.03 4.72 23.61
N PHE A 79 12.91 4.71 22.61
CA PHE A 79 14.08 5.56 22.55
C PHE A 79 13.96 6.82 21.67
N THR A 80 12.90 7.03 20.89
CA THR A 80 12.84 8.20 19.98
C THR A 80 11.72 9.19 20.32
N VAL A 81 10.50 8.70 20.54
CA VAL A 81 9.38 9.58 20.92
C VAL A 81 9.59 10.08 22.35
N ASP A 82 9.90 9.22 23.31
CA ASP A 82 10.12 9.66 24.70
C ASP A 82 11.35 10.56 24.85
N ALA A 83 12.41 10.35 24.07
CA ALA A 83 13.56 11.26 24.04
C ALA A 83 13.20 12.63 23.43
N TYR A 84 12.37 12.65 22.39
CA TYR A 84 11.86 13.89 21.80
C TYR A 84 10.90 14.62 22.75
N ILE A 85 9.97 13.90 23.38
CA ILE A 85 9.04 14.42 24.39
C ILE A 85 9.80 14.93 25.61
N SER A 86 10.80 14.19 26.09
CA SER A 86 11.64 14.59 27.23
C SER A 86 12.45 15.84 26.93
N SER A 87 12.88 16.03 25.67
CA SER A 87 13.53 17.28 25.23
C SER A 87 12.54 18.39 24.89
N HIS A 88 11.24 18.10 24.81
CA HIS A 88 10.17 19.05 24.48
C HIS A 88 8.97 18.86 25.43
N PRO A 89 9.09 19.21 26.72
CA PRO A 89 8.11 18.90 27.77
C PRO A 89 6.72 19.52 27.57
N ASP A 90 6.58 20.46 26.62
CA ASP A 90 5.29 21.00 26.18
C ASP A 90 4.46 19.97 25.37
N PHE A 91 4.98 18.77 25.20
CA PHE A 91 4.40 17.68 24.43
C PHE A 91 3.66 16.68 25.31
N ASN A 92 2.33 16.72 25.29
CA ASN A 92 1.51 15.70 25.94
C ASN A 92 0.42 15.21 24.98
N VAL A 93 0.39 13.90 24.72
CA VAL A 93 -0.65 13.27 23.91
C VAL A 93 -1.89 13.09 24.77
N SER A 94 -2.97 13.78 24.42
CA SER A 94 -4.23 13.67 25.14
C SER A 94 -5.04 12.49 24.61
N ILE A 95 -5.36 11.50 25.46
CA ILE A 95 -6.28 10.39 25.14
C ILE A 95 -7.62 10.93 24.62
N THR A 96 -8.08 12.07 25.15
CA THR A 96 -9.30 12.74 24.70
C THR A 96 -9.21 13.16 23.24
N GLU A 97 -8.03 13.55 22.74
CA GLU A 97 -7.84 13.93 21.34
C GLU A 97 -7.88 12.72 20.41
N ILE A 98 -7.31 11.59 20.83
CA ILE A 98 -7.41 10.33 20.07
C ILE A 98 -8.89 9.92 19.93
N GLN A 99 -9.65 9.97 21.02
CA GLN A 99 -11.08 9.67 21.02
C GLN A 99 -11.88 10.64 20.14
N ALA A 100 -11.51 11.93 20.15
CA ALA A 100 -12.16 12.94 19.31
C ALA A 100 -11.95 12.65 17.82
N VAL A 101 -10.73 12.27 17.39
CA VAL A 101 -10.45 11.82 16.02
C VAL A 101 -11.29 10.60 15.70
N GLN A 102 -11.23 9.55 16.53
CA GLN A 102 -11.94 8.29 16.29
C GLN A 102 -13.45 8.49 16.09
N LYS A 103 -14.06 9.42 16.83
CA LYS A 103 -15.48 9.75 16.70
C LYS A 103 -15.85 10.29 15.32
N ILE A 104 -14.97 11.07 14.68
CA ILE A 104 -15.25 11.71 13.39
C ILE A 104 -14.78 10.89 12.18
N LEU A 105 -13.92 9.88 12.36
CA LEU A 105 -13.29 9.15 11.24
C LEU A 105 -14.29 8.53 10.28
N LYS A 106 -15.35 7.89 10.81
CA LYS A 106 -16.38 7.27 9.97
C LYS A 106 -17.11 8.31 9.12
N GLN A 107 -17.58 9.39 9.72
CA GLN A 107 -18.28 10.47 9.01
C GLN A 107 -17.36 11.19 8.01
N LEU A 108 -16.08 11.36 8.36
CA LEU A 108 -15.06 11.92 7.46
C LEU A 108 -14.87 11.03 6.23
N GLU A 109 -14.77 9.73 6.43
CA GLU A 109 -14.64 8.77 5.33
C GLU A 109 -15.89 8.74 4.44
N GLU A 110 -17.08 8.65 5.02
CA GLU A 110 -18.35 8.68 4.29
C GLU A 110 -18.52 9.98 3.49
N TYR A 111 -18.21 11.14 4.09
CA TYR A 111 -18.27 12.42 3.40
C TYR A 111 -17.28 12.46 2.23
N LEU A 112 -16.02 12.07 2.44
CA LEU A 112 -15.04 12.04 1.37
C LEU A 112 -15.47 11.09 0.26
N GLU A 113 -15.89 9.85 0.57
CA GLU A 113 -16.37 8.92 -0.46
C GLU A 113 -17.56 9.48 -1.26
N ALA A 114 -18.50 10.17 -0.60
CA ALA A 114 -19.63 10.83 -1.25
C ALA A 114 -19.19 12.00 -2.15
N GLN A 115 -18.27 12.85 -1.71
CA GLN A 115 -17.76 13.95 -2.54
C GLN A 115 -17.00 13.43 -3.73
N ILE A 116 -16.16 12.44 -3.46
CA ILE A 116 -15.36 11.78 -4.47
C ILE A 116 -16.37 11.18 -5.48
N ALA A 117 -17.50 10.56 -5.06
CA ALA A 117 -18.54 9.93 -5.91
C ALA A 117 -19.01 10.79 -7.10
N ILE A 118 -18.94 12.10 -6.94
CA ILE A 118 -19.42 13.10 -7.90
C ILE A 118 -18.31 13.41 -8.92
N SER A 119 -18.49 13.01 -10.18
CA SER A 119 -17.53 13.18 -11.28
C SER A 119 -17.51 14.59 -11.92
N ASN A 120 -17.74 15.63 -11.11
CA ASN A 120 -17.71 17.05 -11.50
C ASN A 120 -17.09 17.92 -10.38
N ASP A 121 -17.03 19.23 -10.56
CA ASP A 121 -16.41 20.18 -9.64
C ASP A 121 -17.24 20.54 -8.41
N GLN A 122 -18.49 20.07 -8.34
CA GLN A 122 -19.36 20.37 -7.20
C GLN A 122 -18.78 19.75 -5.92
N VAL A 123 -18.79 20.57 -4.86
CA VAL A 123 -18.39 20.21 -3.50
C VAL A 123 -19.52 20.59 -2.55
N ASP A 124 -20.18 19.59 -1.97
CA ASP A 124 -21.18 19.82 -0.93
C ASP A 124 -20.53 20.31 0.36
N PRO A 125 -21.21 21.15 1.17
CA PRO A 125 -20.69 21.52 2.47
C PRO A 125 -20.53 20.29 3.38
N PRO A 126 -19.41 20.17 4.12
CA PRO A 126 -19.22 19.06 5.03
C PRO A 126 -20.24 19.10 6.19
N PRO A 127 -20.58 17.95 6.79
CA PRO A 127 -21.41 17.90 8.00
C PRO A 127 -20.92 18.86 9.10
N GLU A 128 -21.85 19.43 9.87
CA GLU A 128 -21.52 20.44 10.89
C GLU A 128 -20.50 19.94 11.94
N GLU A 129 -20.53 18.66 12.28
CA GLU A 129 -19.55 18.05 13.19
C GLU A 129 -18.14 18.05 12.60
N LEU A 130 -17.98 17.72 11.31
CA LEU A 130 -16.70 17.82 10.61
C LEU A 130 -16.23 19.27 10.49
N GLN A 131 -17.13 20.22 10.23
CA GLN A 131 -16.79 21.65 10.20
C GLN A 131 -16.28 22.14 11.56
N ARG A 132 -16.98 21.80 12.65
CA ARG A 132 -16.57 22.15 14.01
C ARG A 132 -15.24 21.50 14.37
N TYR A 133 -15.04 20.24 14.00
CA TYR A 133 -13.79 19.54 14.22
C TYR A 133 -12.63 20.20 13.45
N LEU A 134 -12.83 20.49 12.16
CA LEU A 134 -11.83 21.17 11.33
C LEU A 134 -11.46 22.55 11.88
N ALA A 135 -12.46 23.34 12.30
CA ALA A 135 -12.24 24.63 12.96
C ALA A 135 -11.43 24.48 14.26
N SER A 136 -11.70 23.45 15.06
CA SER A 136 -10.95 23.17 16.29
C SER A 136 -9.49 22.74 16.04
N LYS A 137 -9.15 22.33 14.81
CA LYS A 137 -7.80 21.91 14.41
C LYS A 137 -7.07 22.90 13.51
N ALA A 138 -7.66 24.06 13.23
CA ALA A 138 -7.12 25.05 12.30
C ALA A 138 -5.67 25.43 12.63
N ASP A 139 -5.37 25.77 13.89
CA ASP A 139 -4.02 26.17 14.31
C ASP A 139 -3.00 25.04 14.16
N THR A 140 -3.39 23.79 14.42
CA THR A 140 -2.47 22.66 14.26
C THR A 140 -2.23 22.32 12.80
N LEU A 141 -3.27 22.32 11.97
CA LEU A 141 -3.13 22.11 10.53
C LEU A 141 -2.25 23.21 9.91
N GLU A 142 -2.41 24.44 10.37
CA GLU A 142 -1.57 25.57 9.96
C GLU A 142 -0.10 25.37 10.37
N ALA A 143 0.15 24.91 11.60
CA ALA A 143 1.50 24.59 12.06
C ALA A 143 2.13 23.45 11.24
N ILE A 144 1.37 22.40 10.92
CA ILE A 144 1.82 21.29 10.07
C ILE A 144 2.15 21.79 8.66
N ARG A 145 1.27 22.59 8.07
CA ARG A 145 1.46 23.22 6.75
C ARG A 145 2.74 24.04 6.71
N ASN A 146 2.88 24.97 7.64
CA ASN A 146 4.05 25.85 7.70
C ASN A 146 5.35 25.05 7.90
N HIS A 147 5.32 23.98 8.69
CA HIS A 147 6.48 23.12 8.87
C HIS A 147 6.84 22.35 7.59
N VAL A 148 5.92 21.56 7.04
CA VAL A 148 6.23 20.66 5.90
C VAL A 148 6.48 21.42 4.60
N LEU A 149 5.81 22.55 4.39
CA LEU A 149 6.03 23.35 3.17
C LEU A 149 7.40 24.03 3.15
N ASN A 150 7.91 24.48 4.31
CA ASN A 150 9.15 25.25 4.42
C ASN A 150 10.40 24.42 4.78
N ASN A 151 10.25 23.12 5.02
CA ASN A 151 11.35 22.21 5.33
C ASN A 151 11.49 21.11 4.28
N GLU A 152 12.51 20.26 4.47
CA GLU A 152 12.66 19.03 3.71
C GLU A 152 11.42 18.12 3.82
N VAL A 153 11.21 17.28 2.81
CA VAL A 153 10.12 16.28 2.83
C VAL A 153 10.36 15.37 4.05
N PRO A 154 9.34 15.12 4.89
CA PRO A 154 9.46 14.17 5.99
C PRO A 154 10.01 12.84 5.48
N GLN A 155 11.04 12.32 6.14
CA GLN A 155 11.60 11.00 5.85
C GLN A 155 11.38 10.10 7.06
N PHE A 156 10.62 9.02 6.84
CA PHE A 156 10.39 7.96 7.81
C PHE A 156 11.50 6.90 7.69
N PRO A 157 11.83 6.18 8.77
CA PRO A 157 12.91 5.22 8.76
C PRO A 157 12.65 4.12 7.74
N VAL A 158 13.72 3.71 7.06
CA VAL A 158 13.77 2.49 6.27
C VAL A 158 14.60 1.51 7.07
N ASN A 159 13.94 0.48 7.60
CA ASN A 159 14.62 -0.67 8.21
C ASN A 159 13.98 -1.93 7.64
N ILE A 160 14.75 -2.68 6.85
CA ILE A 160 14.31 -3.94 6.26
C ILE A 160 14.98 -5.16 6.91
N ALA A 161 15.98 -4.98 7.77
CA ALA A 161 16.69 -6.08 8.41
C ALA A 161 15.74 -7.08 9.10
N PRO A 162 14.69 -6.65 9.84
CA PRO A 162 13.67 -7.54 10.38
C PRO A 162 12.99 -8.46 9.36
N PHE A 163 12.81 -8.01 8.13
CA PHE A 163 12.21 -8.80 7.05
C PHE A 163 13.22 -9.77 6.43
N LEU A 164 14.49 -9.35 6.37
CA LEU A 164 15.58 -10.16 5.81
C LEU A 164 16.00 -11.29 6.74
N GLU A 165 15.97 -11.03 8.05
CA GLU A 165 16.43 -11.96 9.09
C GLU A 165 15.28 -12.73 9.75
N TRP A 166 14.03 -12.34 9.49
CA TRP A 166 12.85 -12.78 10.21
C TRP A 166 12.96 -12.49 11.71
N ASP A 167 12.63 -11.24 12.08
CA ASP A 167 12.45 -10.82 13.46
C ASP A 167 10.95 -10.82 13.81
N ASP A 168 10.54 -11.80 14.61
CA ASP A 168 9.17 -12.00 15.06
C ASP A 168 8.68 -10.98 16.10
N GLN A 169 9.61 -10.24 16.71
CA GLN A 169 9.31 -9.16 17.65
C GLN A 169 9.16 -7.82 16.93
N TYR A 170 9.45 -7.78 15.63
CA TYR A 170 9.31 -6.56 14.86
C TYR A 170 7.84 -6.16 14.77
N ASN A 171 7.51 -5.07 15.46
CA ASN A 171 6.17 -4.55 15.44
C ASN A 171 5.94 -3.85 14.10
N PHE A 172 5.05 -4.43 13.28
CA PHE A 172 4.62 -3.83 12.04
C PHE A 172 3.85 -2.55 12.35
N SER A 173 4.58 -1.45 12.35
CA SER A 173 3.97 -0.15 12.40
C SER A 173 2.96 0.01 11.26
N VAL A 174 1.73 0.33 11.63
CA VAL A 174 0.69 0.67 10.65
C VAL A 174 0.64 2.18 10.46
N SER A 175 0.86 2.67 9.23
CA SER A 175 0.80 4.10 8.88
C SER A 175 -0.62 4.69 8.87
N LEU A 176 -1.56 4.16 9.67
CA LEU A 176 -2.96 4.61 9.70
C LEU A 176 -3.10 6.06 10.17
N GLY A 177 -2.26 6.50 11.10
CA GLY A 177 -2.22 7.91 11.52
C GLY A 177 -2.02 8.85 10.34
N LEU A 178 -1.18 8.45 9.38
CA LEU A 178 -0.94 9.25 8.18
C LEU A 178 -2.16 9.26 7.26
N VAL A 179 -2.87 8.14 7.12
CA VAL A 179 -4.15 8.09 6.39
C VAL A 179 -5.17 9.03 7.03
N HIS A 180 -5.30 9.03 8.36
CA HIS A 180 -6.23 9.89 9.07
C HIS A 180 -5.90 11.38 8.90
N LEU A 181 -4.62 11.74 9.04
CA LEU A 181 -4.14 13.09 8.76
C LEU A 181 -4.48 13.48 7.32
N GLN A 182 -4.10 12.66 6.34
CA GLN A 182 -4.34 12.95 4.93
C GLN A 182 -5.83 13.14 4.62
N ARG A 183 -6.72 12.29 5.17
CA ARG A 183 -8.18 12.48 5.03
C ARG A 183 -8.64 13.84 5.57
N LEU A 184 -8.12 14.26 6.73
CA LEU A 184 -8.44 15.58 7.29
C LEU A 184 -7.91 16.73 6.43
N LEU A 185 -6.71 16.60 5.85
CA LEU A 185 -6.17 17.59 4.91
C LEU A 185 -7.03 17.68 3.64
N LEU A 186 -7.49 16.55 3.10
CA LEU A 186 -8.36 16.52 1.92
C LEU A 186 -9.71 17.19 2.19
N LEU A 187 -10.30 16.98 3.37
CA LEU A 187 -11.48 17.73 3.80
C LEU A 187 -11.19 19.25 3.84
N ASP A 188 -10.06 19.65 4.42
CA ASP A 188 -9.69 21.07 4.51
C ASP A 188 -9.47 21.71 3.13
N ILE A 189 -8.87 20.99 2.18
CA ILE A 189 -8.68 21.43 0.80
C ILE A 189 -10.04 21.69 0.13
N LEU A 190 -10.97 20.74 0.22
CA LEU A 190 -12.31 20.87 -0.36
C LEU A 190 -13.07 22.05 0.24
N GLU A 191 -13.05 22.21 1.57
CA GLU A 191 -13.74 23.31 2.24
C GLU A 191 -13.12 24.67 1.91
N LYS A 192 -11.78 24.76 1.79
CA LYS A 192 -11.09 25.97 1.34
C LYS A 192 -11.45 26.30 -0.11
N ASN A 193 -11.46 25.32 -1.00
CA ASN A 193 -11.83 25.52 -2.40
C ASN A 193 -13.27 26.03 -2.51
N ARG A 194 -14.22 25.39 -1.82
CA ARG A 194 -15.63 25.78 -1.78
C ARG A 194 -15.86 27.21 -1.26
N ARG A 195 -14.97 27.71 -0.39
CA ARG A 195 -15.00 29.10 0.13
C ARG A 195 -14.27 30.10 -0.76
N GLY A 196 -13.78 29.71 -1.94
CA GLY A 196 -12.99 30.55 -2.84
C GLY A 196 -11.56 30.82 -2.35
N GLN A 197 -11.07 30.07 -1.36
CA GLN A 197 -9.70 30.19 -0.81
C GLN A 197 -8.72 29.33 -1.62
N THR A 198 -8.69 29.52 -2.95
CA THR A 198 -7.98 28.66 -3.91
C THR A 198 -6.48 28.51 -3.61
N GLN A 199 -5.80 29.61 -3.24
CA GLN A 199 -4.39 29.57 -2.86
C GLN A 199 -4.15 28.71 -1.61
N ALA A 200 -4.99 28.85 -0.57
CA ALA A 200 -4.87 28.06 0.64
C ALA A 200 -5.17 26.57 0.38
N ALA A 201 -6.16 26.27 -0.47
CA ALA A 201 -6.45 24.92 -0.93
C ALA A 201 -5.25 24.31 -1.67
N SER A 202 -4.60 25.07 -2.55
CA SER A 202 -3.41 24.63 -3.30
C SER A 202 -2.22 24.35 -2.38
N GLU A 203 -1.98 25.18 -1.37
CA GLU A 203 -0.93 24.97 -0.37
C GLU A 203 -1.18 23.72 0.47
N MET A 204 -2.44 23.48 0.85
CA MET A 204 -2.83 22.27 1.57
C MET A 204 -2.70 21.01 0.71
N LEU A 205 -2.99 21.10 -0.58
CA LEU A 205 -2.73 20.03 -1.54
C LEU A 205 -1.23 19.74 -1.66
N GLU A 206 -0.38 20.77 -1.75
CA GLU A 206 1.07 20.59 -1.78
C GLU A 206 1.59 19.92 -0.50
N LEU A 207 1.05 20.30 0.68
CA LEU A 207 1.32 19.61 1.94
C LEU A 207 0.95 18.12 1.84
N SER A 208 -0.29 17.83 1.47
CA SER A 208 -0.81 16.46 1.36
C SER A 208 0.03 15.62 0.38
N TRP A 209 0.43 16.19 -0.75
CA TRP A 209 1.27 15.54 -1.74
C TRP A 209 2.70 15.28 -1.24
N LYS A 210 3.33 16.25 -0.58
CA LYS A 210 4.65 16.06 0.07
C LYS A 210 4.62 14.93 1.09
N LEU A 211 3.55 14.86 1.89
CA LEU A 211 3.35 13.78 2.85
C LEU A 211 3.18 12.42 2.17
N ASN A 212 2.44 12.33 1.06
CA ASN A 212 2.32 11.08 0.32
C ASN A 212 3.67 10.67 -0.30
N LYS A 213 4.40 11.66 -0.85
CA LYS A 213 5.74 11.48 -1.43
C LYS A 213 6.77 10.91 -0.44
N SER A 214 6.62 11.18 0.85
CA SER A 214 7.50 10.60 1.89
C SER A 214 7.53 9.08 1.92
N LEU A 215 6.48 8.43 1.39
CA LEU A 215 6.34 6.99 1.36
C LEU A 215 6.83 6.34 0.06
N HIS A 216 7.13 7.13 -0.98
CA HIS A 216 7.42 6.58 -2.32
C HIS A 216 8.68 5.71 -2.38
N ASN A 217 9.63 5.93 -1.46
CA ASN A 217 10.90 5.19 -1.40
C ASN A 217 10.89 4.12 -0.29
N GLN A 218 9.73 3.82 0.30
CA GLN A 218 9.62 2.81 1.34
C GLN A 218 9.54 1.42 0.70
N PRO A 219 10.43 0.47 1.03
CA PRO A 219 10.42 -0.86 0.41
C PRO A 219 9.25 -1.75 0.89
N ARG A 220 8.41 -1.24 1.81
CA ARG A 220 7.34 -2.00 2.46
C ARG A 220 6.04 -1.92 1.65
N PHE A 221 5.43 -3.06 1.36
CA PHE A 221 4.19 -3.12 0.59
C PHE A 221 3.07 -2.31 1.25
N ILE A 222 2.92 -2.41 2.57
CA ILE A 222 1.90 -1.66 3.32
C ILE A 222 2.05 -0.14 3.16
N ALA A 223 3.28 0.38 3.05
CA ALA A 223 3.51 1.81 2.84
C ALA A 223 3.00 2.26 1.45
N HIS A 224 3.15 1.42 0.42
CA HIS A 224 2.62 1.69 -0.91
C HIS A 224 1.10 1.53 -0.99
N ILE A 225 0.52 0.57 -0.26
CA ILE A 225 -0.95 0.47 -0.15
C ILE A 225 -1.53 1.74 0.50
N VAL A 226 -0.92 2.23 1.58
CA VAL A 226 -1.30 3.50 2.21
C VAL A 226 -1.17 4.66 1.23
N THR A 227 -0.05 4.71 0.49
CA THR A 227 0.18 5.72 -0.56
C THR A 227 -0.95 5.72 -1.58
N LEU A 228 -1.39 4.55 -2.05
CA LEU A 228 -2.46 4.41 -3.05
C LEU A 228 -3.84 4.76 -2.51
N ILE A 229 -4.14 4.39 -1.25
CA ILE A 229 -5.40 4.77 -0.59
C ILE A 229 -5.52 6.31 -0.53
N VAL A 230 -4.44 6.99 -0.15
CA VAL A 230 -4.40 8.46 -0.08
C VAL A 230 -4.43 9.06 -1.48
N LEU A 231 -3.64 8.52 -2.41
CA LEU A 231 -3.53 9.00 -3.79
C LEU A 231 -4.88 9.00 -4.51
N LYS A 232 -5.66 7.92 -4.38
CA LYS A 232 -7.00 7.84 -4.99
C LYS A 232 -7.87 9.02 -4.57
N LYS A 233 -7.89 9.33 -3.27
CA LYS A 233 -8.65 10.48 -2.75
C LYS A 233 -8.03 11.82 -3.18
N GLN A 234 -6.70 11.93 -3.23
CA GLN A 234 -6.00 13.12 -3.73
C GLN A 234 -6.35 13.43 -5.19
N ILE A 235 -6.34 12.42 -6.05
CA ILE A 235 -6.71 12.52 -7.46
C ILE A 235 -8.09 13.17 -7.61
N ASP A 236 -9.07 12.68 -6.86
CA ASP A 236 -10.44 13.19 -6.96
C ASP A 236 -10.59 14.59 -6.37
N VAL A 237 -9.87 14.91 -5.29
CA VAL A 237 -9.81 16.30 -4.79
C VAL A 237 -9.18 17.23 -5.84
N ILE A 238 -8.08 16.81 -6.48
CA ILE A 238 -7.40 17.57 -7.54
C ILE A 238 -8.36 17.89 -8.69
N ARG A 239 -9.18 16.92 -9.11
CA ARG A 239 -10.16 17.11 -10.18
C ARG A 239 -11.16 18.22 -9.85
N LYS A 240 -11.47 18.45 -8.57
CA LYS A 240 -12.45 19.45 -8.09
C LYS A 240 -11.87 20.85 -7.85
N LEU A 241 -10.57 21.05 -8.07
CA LEU A 241 -9.95 22.37 -7.91
C LEU A 241 -9.99 23.12 -9.25
N ASP A 242 -10.39 24.38 -9.21
CA ASP A 242 -10.61 25.18 -10.43
C ASP A 242 -9.29 25.64 -11.07
N SER A 243 -8.34 26.08 -10.24
CA SER A 243 -7.11 26.74 -10.72
C SER A 243 -5.85 26.16 -10.08
N LEU A 244 -5.41 24.99 -10.56
CA LEU A 244 -4.11 24.44 -10.17
C LEU A 244 -2.98 24.91 -11.09
N PRO A 245 -1.78 25.23 -10.54
CA PRO A 245 -0.63 25.59 -11.36
C PRO A 245 -0.26 24.49 -12.38
N PRO A 246 0.12 24.83 -13.63
CA PRO A 246 0.42 23.84 -14.69
C PRO A 246 1.47 22.78 -14.31
N LYS A 247 2.38 23.07 -13.37
CA LYS A 247 3.35 22.11 -12.83
C LYS A 247 2.70 20.80 -12.33
N TRP A 248 1.43 20.86 -11.90
CA TRP A 248 0.69 19.68 -11.44
C TRP A 248 0.44 18.67 -12.55
N GLN A 249 0.23 19.11 -13.80
CA GLN A 249 0.01 18.21 -14.93
C GLN A 249 1.22 17.28 -15.12
N GLN A 250 2.44 17.82 -15.07
CA GLN A 250 3.66 17.01 -15.14
C GLN A 250 3.80 16.11 -13.90
N ARG A 251 3.56 16.68 -12.71
CA ARG A 251 3.78 16.02 -11.43
C ARG A 251 2.94 14.76 -11.22
N LEU A 252 1.71 14.74 -11.72
CA LEU A 252 0.81 13.58 -11.59
C LEU A 252 1.40 12.30 -12.18
N LEU A 253 2.25 12.40 -13.21
CA LEU A 253 2.86 11.25 -13.88
C LEU A 253 4.34 11.07 -13.57
N GLU A 254 4.93 11.85 -12.65
CA GLU A 254 6.36 11.77 -12.30
C GLU A 254 6.74 10.44 -11.63
N HIS A 255 5.81 9.79 -10.93
CA HIS A 255 6.07 8.57 -10.18
C HIS A 255 5.26 7.40 -10.73
N ASN A 256 5.95 6.30 -11.02
CA ASN A 256 5.32 5.06 -11.47
C ASN A 256 4.94 4.19 -10.26
N TYR A 257 3.67 4.27 -9.85
CA TYR A 257 3.15 3.53 -8.70
C TYR A 257 3.08 2.02 -8.96
N GLY A 258 2.85 1.58 -10.20
CA GLY A 258 2.88 0.17 -10.59
C GLY A 258 4.25 -0.45 -10.36
N GLN A 259 5.30 0.15 -10.91
CA GLN A 259 6.68 -0.31 -10.73
C GLN A 259 7.11 -0.30 -9.26
N SER A 260 6.68 0.71 -8.50
CA SER A 260 7.05 0.81 -7.09
C SER A 260 6.38 -0.29 -6.26
N LEU A 261 5.09 -0.59 -6.52
CA LEU A 261 4.43 -1.76 -5.91
C LEU A 261 5.15 -3.06 -6.26
N LEU A 262 5.48 -3.29 -7.54
CA LEU A 262 6.21 -4.50 -7.95
C LEU A 262 7.54 -4.64 -7.21
N THR A 263 8.25 -3.53 -6.99
CA THR A 263 9.50 -3.52 -6.23
C THR A 263 9.26 -3.91 -4.76
N THR A 264 8.21 -3.39 -4.12
CA THR A 264 7.89 -3.75 -2.73
C THR A 264 7.44 -5.19 -2.56
N LEU A 265 6.82 -5.79 -3.59
CA LEU A 265 6.46 -7.21 -3.56
C LEU A 265 7.69 -8.10 -3.44
N GLU A 266 8.85 -7.70 -3.97
CA GLU A 266 10.08 -8.46 -3.78
C GLU A 266 10.45 -8.61 -2.30
N LEU A 267 10.29 -7.56 -1.49
CA LEU A 267 10.51 -7.66 -0.04
C LEU A 267 9.50 -8.60 0.63
N GLU A 268 8.23 -8.56 0.23
CA GLU A 268 7.21 -9.47 0.75
C GLU A 268 7.54 -10.93 0.41
N LEU A 269 8.04 -11.20 -0.79
CA LEU A 269 8.50 -12.55 -1.17
C LEU A 269 9.69 -13.00 -0.31
N ILE A 270 10.65 -12.12 -0.04
CA ILE A 270 11.79 -12.40 0.85
C ILE A 270 11.30 -12.69 2.27
N PHE A 271 10.41 -11.86 2.80
CA PHE A 271 9.81 -12.04 4.11
C PHE A 271 9.10 -13.40 4.22
N GLN A 272 8.30 -13.78 3.22
CA GLN A 272 7.60 -15.06 3.20
C GLN A 272 8.54 -16.26 3.06
N LEU A 273 9.61 -16.14 2.27
CA LEU A 273 10.68 -17.14 2.20
C LEU A 273 11.27 -17.37 3.60
N ARG A 274 11.64 -16.29 4.30
CA ARG A 274 12.22 -16.36 5.65
C ARG A 274 11.24 -16.89 6.68
N PHE A 275 10.00 -16.44 6.64
CA PHE A 275 8.92 -16.95 7.48
C PHE A 275 8.78 -18.47 7.31
N THR A 276 8.68 -18.94 6.06
CA THR A 276 8.48 -20.36 5.74
C THR A 276 9.70 -21.20 6.14
N GLN A 277 10.92 -20.71 5.90
CA GLN A 277 12.17 -21.39 6.30
C GLN A 277 12.27 -21.59 7.82
N ASN A 278 11.70 -20.67 8.61
CA ASN A 278 11.79 -20.63 10.07
C ASN A 278 10.53 -21.09 10.79
N LEU A 279 9.56 -21.70 10.09
CA LEU A 279 8.33 -22.26 10.67
C LEU A 279 8.58 -23.32 11.76
N ASP A 280 9.79 -23.88 11.86
CA ASP A 280 10.16 -24.86 12.88
C ASP A 280 10.45 -24.25 14.27
N SER A 281 10.70 -22.95 14.35
CA SER A 281 11.28 -22.31 15.55
C SER A 281 10.27 -21.61 16.48
N TYR A 282 9.17 -21.06 15.96
CA TYR A 282 8.35 -20.12 16.75
C TYR A 282 6.84 -20.09 16.41
N SER A 283 6.46 -20.33 15.15
CA SER A 283 5.13 -20.01 14.62
C SER A 283 3.96 -20.63 15.39
N PHE A 284 4.06 -21.86 15.89
CA PHE A 284 2.93 -22.50 16.56
C PHE A 284 2.72 -22.10 18.02
N ARG A 285 3.72 -21.48 18.68
CA ARG A 285 3.55 -21.01 20.06
C ARG A 285 2.77 -19.69 20.12
N GLN A 286 2.86 -18.87 19.07
CA GLN A 286 2.14 -17.59 18.94
C GLN A 286 0.85 -17.72 18.11
N LEU A 287 0.79 -18.58 17.07
CA LEU A 287 -0.49 -18.94 16.42
C LEU A 287 -1.50 -19.50 17.43
N LYS A 288 -1.01 -20.11 18.52
CA LYS A 288 -1.79 -20.53 19.70
C LYS A 288 -2.46 -19.36 20.43
N GLU A 289 -1.86 -18.18 20.46
CA GLU A 289 -2.37 -17.00 21.19
C GLU A 289 -3.27 -16.13 20.30
N ASP A 290 -2.96 -16.00 19.00
CA ASP A 290 -3.66 -15.06 18.12
C ASP A 290 -4.79 -15.68 17.27
N TRP A 291 -4.78 -16.98 16.95
CA TRP A 291 -5.72 -17.57 15.98
C TRP A 291 -6.84 -18.45 16.55
N LEU A 292 -6.82 -18.88 17.82
CA LEU A 292 -7.72 -19.97 18.25
C LEU A 292 -8.37 -19.81 19.64
N TYR A 293 -9.64 -19.40 19.60
CA TYR A 293 -10.73 -19.92 20.44
C TYR A 293 -11.05 -21.39 20.06
N VAL A 294 -10.08 -22.31 20.06
CA VAL A 294 -10.32 -23.74 19.79
C VAL A 294 -9.88 -24.58 20.99
N GLU A 295 -10.63 -25.64 21.27
CA GLU A 295 -10.63 -26.38 22.54
C GLU A 295 -9.29 -27.08 22.87
N ALA A 296 -8.87 -26.91 24.13
CA ALA A 296 -7.51 -27.08 24.66
C ALA A 296 -6.89 -28.51 24.67
N ASP A 297 -7.62 -29.57 24.32
CA ASP A 297 -7.13 -30.96 24.49
C ASP A 297 -6.49 -31.57 23.22
N SER A 298 -6.80 -31.08 22.02
CA SER A 298 -6.14 -31.54 20.77
C SER A 298 -4.77 -30.89 20.53
N GLU A 299 -4.47 -29.80 21.23
CA GLU A 299 -3.34 -28.91 20.98
C GLU A 299 -1.99 -29.44 21.48
N LYS A 300 -1.97 -30.13 22.63
CA LYS A 300 -0.73 -30.68 23.20
C LYS A 300 -0.13 -31.76 22.32
N MET A 301 -0.96 -32.54 21.64
CA MET A 301 -0.52 -33.62 20.76
C MET A 301 0.14 -33.04 19.51
N LEU A 302 -0.49 -32.07 18.84
CA LEU A 302 0.08 -31.36 17.69
C LEU A 302 1.42 -30.69 18.02
N LEU A 303 1.52 -30.00 19.16
CA LEU A 303 2.75 -29.33 19.59
C LEU A 303 3.92 -30.31 19.79
N TRP A 304 3.67 -31.47 20.41
CA TRP A 304 4.68 -32.51 20.58
C TRP A 304 5.09 -33.16 19.24
N TRP A 305 4.14 -33.39 18.34
CA TRP A 305 4.43 -33.88 16.99
C TRP A 305 5.32 -32.89 16.21
N LEU A 306 5.07 -31.59 16.34
CA LEU A 306 5.85 -30.55 15.65
C LEU A 306 7.28 -30.44 16.21
N ILE A 307 7.47 -30.52 17.53
CA ILE A 307 8.81 -30.50 18.14
C ILE A 307 9.62 -31.74 17.73
N PHE A 308 9.01 -32.93 17.73
CA PHE A 308 9.71 -34.16 17.36
C PHE A 308 9.95 -34.31 15.86
N LEU A 309 9.02 -33.83 15.03
CA LEU A 309 9.16 -33.89 13.57
C LEU A 309 9.89 -32.69 12.99
N GLY A 310 10.16 -31.63 13.75
CA GLY A 310 10.84 -30.42 13.29
C GLY A 310 12.07 -30.69 12.42
N PRO A 311 13.04 -31.51 12.87
CA PRO A 311 14.20 -31.86 12.05
C PRO A 311 13.86 -32.59 10.74
N ILE A 312 12.78 -33.36 10.72
CA ILE A 312 12.27 -34.09 9.54
C ILE A 312 11.50 -33.14 8.62
N ALA A 313 10.77 -32.17 9.16
CA ALA A 313 9.97 -31.20 8.41
C ALA A 313 10.81 -30.02 7.88
N LYS A 314 11.90 -29.65 8.54
CA LYS A 314 12.75 -28.51 8.14
C LYS A 314 13.22 -28.57 6.68
N PRO A 315 13.75 -29.69 6.14
CA PRO A 315 14.07 -29.77 4.71
C PRO A 315 12.86 -29.51 3.82
N TYR A 316 11.66 -29.99 4.21
CA TYR A 316 10.43 -29.76 3.45
C TYR A 316 10.09 -28.27 3.39
N TYR A 317 10.04 -27.60 4.54
CA TYR A 317 9.71 -26.18 4.61
C TYR A 317 10.68 -25.31 3.83
N ARG A 318 11.98 -25.59 3.91
CA ARG A 318 12.98 -24.86 3.13
C ARG A 318 12.80 -25.06 1.63
N LEU A 319 12.56 -26.29 1.18
CA LEU A 319 12.29 -26.55 -0.24
C LEU A 319 10.99 -25.89 -0.70
N ALA A 320 9.91 -25.98 0.09
CA ALA A 320 8.64 -25.33 -0.19
C ALA A 320 8.80 -23.80 -0.28
N ALA A 321 9.54 -23.19 0.64
CA ALA A 321 9.83 -21.77 0.63
C ALA A 321 10.58 -21.34 -0.65
N VAL A 322 11.55 -22.15 -1.10
CA VAL A 322 12.28 -21.93 -2.36
C VAL A 322 11.36 -22.04 -3.56
N ASP A 323 10.53 -23.09 -3.65
CA ASP A 323 9.58 -23.30 -4.73
C ASP A 323 8.58 -22.14 -4.84
N THR A 324 7.97 -21.76 -3.71
CA THR A 324 7.07 -20.61 -3.63
C THR A 324 7.76 -19.30 -4.06
N PHE A 325 8.96 -19.03 -3.55
CA PHE A 325 9.71 -17.82 -3.94
C PHE A 325 10.00 -17.79 -5.45
N GLN A 326 10.46 -18.90 -6.02
CA GLN A 326 10.79 -18.99 -7.44
C GLN A 326 9.56 -18.82 -8.34
N VAL A 327 8.46 -19.49 -8.01
CA VAL A 327 7.18 -19.36 -8.73
C VAL A 327 6.68 -17.91 -8.66
N ALA A 328 6.66 -17.33 -7.46
CA ALA A 328 6.23 -15.95 -7.26
C ALA A 328 7.14 -14.93 -7.98
N LYS A 329 8.46 -15.16 -8.01
CA LYS A 329 9.41 -14.31 -8.74
C LYS A 329 9.20 -14.39 -10.25
N GLN A 330 8.91 -15.57 -10.79
CA GLN A 330 8.55 -15.74 -12.20
C GLN A 330 7.23 -15.03 -12.53
N ALA A 331 6.22 -15.17 -11.68
CA ALA A 331 4.96 -14.45 -11.79
C ALA A 331 5.19 -12.92 -11.79
N LEU A 332 6.00 -12.42 -10.86
CA LEU A 332 6.35 -11.00 -10.79
C LEU A 332 7.09 -10.52 -12.05
N ALA A 333 8.00 -11.32 -12.60
CA ALA A 333 8.70 -10.98 -13.84
C ALA A 333 7.75 -10.89 -15.05
N LYS A 334 6.75 -11.78 -15.16
CA LYS A 334 5.70 -11.71 -16.19
C LYS A 334 4.87 -10.41 -16.05
N LYS A 335 4.68 -9.91 -14.83
CA LYS A 335 4.01 -8.64 -14.53
C LYS A 335 4.81 -7.38 -14.81
N GLN A 336 6.11 -7.44 -15.08
CA GLN A 336 6.89 -6.25 -15.42
C GLN A 336 6.64 -5.77 -16.87
N THR A 337 5.93 -6.57 -17.67
CA THR A 337 5.70 -6.34 -19.11
C THR A 337 4.27 -6.13 -19.63
N PRO A 338 3.17 -6.18 -18.86
CA PRO A 338 1.82 -6.12 -19.42
C PRO A 338 1.28 -4.69 -19.54
N ASN A 339 0.59 -4.45 -20.66
CA ASN A 339 -0.37 -3.36 -20.83
C ASN A 339 -1.63 -3.74 -20.04
N ILE A 340 -1.96 -2.99 -18.99
CA ILE A 340 -3.15 -3.21 -18.14
C ILE A 340 -4.48 -3.16 -18.95
N CYS A 341 -4.47 -2.53 -20.12
CA CYS A 341 -5.60 -2.46 -21.03
C CYS A 341 -5.65 -3.60 -22.05
N SER A 342 -4.65 -4.50 -22.08
CA SER A 342 -4.73 -5.69 -22.96
C SER A 342 -5.67 -6.74 -22.37
N SER A 343 -6.46 -7.42 -23.22
CA SER A 343 -7.41 -8.47 -22.80
C SER A 343 -6.73 -9.71 -22.19
N ASP A 344 -5.42 -9.84 -22.40
CA ASP A 344 -4.61 -11.00 -22.01
C ASP A 344 -3.99 -10.85 -20.61
N TRP A 345 -4.52 -9.95 -19.78
CA TRP A 345 -4.17 -9.84 -18.35
C TRP A 345 -4.70 -11.04 -17.55
N ALA A 346 -4.55 -12.26 -18.06
CA ALA A 346 -4.93 -13.46 -17.33
C ALA A 346 -4.27 -13.43 -15.95
N VAL A 347 -5.08 -13.69 -14.91
CA VAL A 347 -4.62 -13.98 -13.55
C VAL A 347 -3.42 -14.90 -13.68
N ILE A 348 -2.31 -14.55 -13.03
CA ILE A 348 -1.13 -15.42 -13.08
C ILE A 348 -1.48 -16.69 -12.32
N ASP A 349 -1.79 -17.73 -13.08
CA ASP A 349 -2.11 -19.07 -12.62
C ASP A 349 -0.86 -19.95 -12.63
N ASP A 350 0.26 -19.38 -12.15
CA ASP A 350 1.48 -20.15 -11.98
C ASP A 350 1.28 -21.06 -10.77
N THR A 351 1.22 -22.35 -11.02
CA THR A 351 0.97 -23.33 -9.96
C THR A 351 2.26 -23.67 -9.23
N LEU A 352 2.17 -23.74 -7.91
CA LEU A 352 3.24 -24.32 -7.09
C LEU A 352 3.49 -25.77 -7.51
N SER A 353 4.68 -26.27 -7.21
CA SER A 353 4.95 -27.69 -7.43
C SER A 353 3.94 -28.54 -6.66
N TRP A 354 3.46 -29.64 -7.26
CA TRP A 354 2.41 -30.50 -6.67
C TRP A 354 2.68 -31.03 -5.24
N TRP A 355 3.95 -31.05 -4.83
CA TRP A 355 4.39 -31.48 -3.50
C TRP A 355 4.41 -30.34 -2.47
N ASN A 356 4.35 -29.09 -2.93
CA ASN A 356 4.30 -27.90 -2.11
C ASN A 356 2.83 -27.64 -1.72
N ILE A 357 2.47 -28.03 -0.50
CA ILE A 357 1.12 -27.88 0.03
C ILE A 357 0.97 -26.56 0.82
N LEU A 358 2.06 -25.79 0.93
CA LEU A 358 2.03 -24.48 1.56
C LEU A 358 1.52 -23.47 0.54
N ASP A 359 0.21 -23.52 0.34
CA ASP A 359 -0.51 -22.55 -0.46
C ASP A 359 -0.65 -21.27 0.36
N PHE A 360 0.33 -20.39 0.22
CA PHE A 360 0.21 -19.02 0.68
C PHE A 360 -0.41 -18.21 -0.46
N ASP A 361 -1.39 -17.36 -0.15
CA ASP A 361 -2.12 -16.48 -1.08
C ASP A 361 -1.23 -15.40 -1.77
N GLN A 362 0.05 -15.68 -2.03
CA GLN A 362 1.03 -14.75 -2.60
C GLN A 362 0.68 -14.33 -4.03
N LEU A 363 0.06 -15.23 -4.80
CA LEU A 363 -0.44 -14.89 -6.13
C LEU A 363 -1.52 -13.80 -6.03
N ASP A 364 -2.34 -13.79 -4.99
CA ASP A 364 -3.32 -12.72 -4.76
C ASP A 364 -2.64 -11.40 -4.41
N VAL A 365 -1.54 -11.43 -3.65
CA VAL A 365 -0.76 -10.21 -3.35
C VAL A 365 -0.13 -9.65 -4.65
N ILE A 366 0.39 -10.52 -5.53
CA ILE A 366 0.87 -10.12 -6.86
C ILE A 366 -0.29 -9.59 -7.72
N ASN A 367 -1.48 -10.18 -7.64
CA ASN A 367 -2.66 -9.69 -8.35
C ASN A 367 -3.09 -8.31 -7.85
N ASN A 368 -2.93 -8.03 -6.55
CA ASN A 368 -3.16 -6.70 -5.97
C ASN A 368 -2.20 -5.63 -6.48
N SER A 369 -1.08 -5.98 -7.14
CA SER A 369 -0.16 -5.00 -7.76
C SER A 369 -0.86 -4.10 -8.79
N LEU A 370 -1.93 -4.60 -9.42
CA LEU A 370 -2.69 -3.88 -10.45
C LEU A 370 -3.28 -2.56 -9.94
N LYS A 371 -3.45 -2.42 -8.61
CA LYS A 371 -3.88 -1.16 -7.99
C LYS A 371 -2.95 0.01 -8.35
N GLY A 372 -1.65 -0.23 -8.52
CA GLY A 372 -0.70 0.80 -8.95
C GLY A 372 -0.94 1.22 -10.39
N ASP A 373 -1.14 0.26 -11.28
CA ASP A 373 -1.39 0.54 -12.71
C ASP A 373 -2.76 1.21 -12.93
N TYR A 374 -3.79 0.81 -12.17
CA TYR A 374 -5.07 1.52 -12.15
C TYR A 374 -4.91 2.97 -11.72
N ALA A 375 -4.13 3.23 -10.68
CA ALA A 375 -3.85 4.58 -10.22
C ALA A 375 -3.12 5.40 -11.29
N MET A 376 -2.21 4.80 -12.06
CA MET A 376 -1.54 5.48 -13.18
C MET A 376 -2.54 5.97 -14.24
N LEU A 377 -3.55 5.16 -14.57
CA LEU A 377 -4.58 5.54 -15.53
C LEU A 377 -5.51 6.64 -14.98
N GLU A 378 -5.84 6.58 -13.68
CA GLU A 378 -6.60 7.66 -13.02
C GLU A 378 -5.81 8.98 -12.95
N LEU A 379 -4.49 8.91 -12.75
CA LEU A 379 -3.59 10.08 -12.79
C LEU A 379 -3.52 10.67 -14.20
N GLU A 380 -3.48 9.84 -15.24
CA GLU A 380 -3.51 10.31 -16.62
C GLU A 380 -4.83 11.02 -16.94
N LEU A 381 -5.98 10.43 -16.57
CA LEU A 381 -7.29 11.09 -16.68
C LEU A 381 -7.27 12.47 -16.00
N THR A 382 -6.73 12.52 -14.79
CA THR A 382 -6.64 13.77 -14.00
C THR A 382 -5.76 14.80 -14.67
N GLN A 383 -4.62 14.39 -15.24
CA GLN A 383 -3.78 15.27 -16.04
C GLN A 383 -4.56 15.85 -17.24
N LYS A 384 -5.32 15.03 -17.97
CA LYS A 384 -6.14 15.51 -19.11
C LYS A 384 -7.23 16.48 -18.65
N ILE A 385 -7.90 16.21 -17.52
CA ILE A 385 -8.90 17.12 -16.94
C ILE A 385 -8.24 18.47 -16.61
N LEU A 386 -7.08 18.49 -15.95
CA LEU A 386 -6.37 19.74 -15.64
C LEU A 386 -5.95 20.50 -16.91
N GLN A 387 -5.55 19.79 -17.96
CA GLN A 387 -5.22 20.39 -19.26
C GLN A 387 -6.47 21.03 -19.91
N ILE A 388 -7.62 20.35 -19.87
CA ILE A 388 -8.89 20.88 -20.38
C ILE A 388 -9.30 22.13 -19.62
N LYS A 389 -9.23 22.09 -18.28
CA LYS A 389 -9.56 23.23 -17.41
C LYS A 389 -8.68 24.43 -17.70
N GLU A 390 -7.37 24.23 -17.85
CA GLU A 390 -6.44 25.31 -18.20
C GLU A 390 -6.78 25.96 -19.54
N LEU A 391 -7.13 25.15 -20.56
CA LEU A 391 -7.58 25.67 -21.86
C LEU A 391 -8.90 26.43 -21.72
N ALA A 392 -9.85 25.88 -20.95
CA ALA A 392 -11.16 26.50 -20.74
C ALA A 392 -11.06 27.86 -20.04
N ALA A 393 -10.23 27.97 -18.99
CA ALA A 393 -9.97 29.22 -18.29
C ALA A 393 -9.33 30.27 -19.22
N LYS A 394 -8.43 29.86 -20.12
CA LYS A 394 -7.82 30.76 -21.12
C LYS A 394 -8.80 31.23 -22.19
N GLU A 395 -9.71 30.36 -22.62
CA GLU A 395 -10.68 30.64 -23.70
C GLU A 395 -11.99 31.27 -23.19
N GLY A 396 -12.28 31.18 -21.89
CA GLY A 396 -13.56 31.56 -21.30
C GLY A 396 -14.73 30.66 -21.70
N LYS A 397 -14.44 29.45 -22.21
CA LYS A 397 -15.40 28.43 -22.65
C LYS A 397 -14.69 27.08 -22.79
N TRP A 398 -15.45 25.98 -22.81
CA TRP A 398 -14.87 24.67 -23.10
C TRP A 398 -14.23 24.63 -24.49
N PRO A 399 -12.98 24.13 -24.62
CA PRO A 399 -12.30 24.07 -25.90
C PRO A 399 -13.02 23.11 -26.85
N GLN A 400 -12.99 23.40 -28.15
CA GLN A 400 -13.61 22.52 -29.16
C GLN A 400 -12.77 21.27 -29.45
N SER A 401 -11.47 21.32 -29.15
CA SER A 401 -10.56 20.19 -29.27
C SER A 401 -9.46 20.29 -28.22
N VAL A 402 -8.94 19.13 -27.82
CA VAL A 402 -7.87 19.02 -26.80
C VAL A 402 -6.73 18.24 -27.43
N PRO A 403 -5.49 18.78 -27.43
CA PRO A 403 -4.35 18.06 -28.00
C PRO A 403 -3.88 16.93 -27.07
N ASN A 404 -3.21 15.93 -27.64
CA ASN A 404 -2.52 14.84 -26.93
C ASN A 404 -3.46 13.98 -26.07
N LEU A 405 -4.59 13.55 -26.63
CA LEU A 405 -5.53 12.65 -25.97
C LEU A 405 -5.15 11.16 -26.04
N GLU A 406 -4.05 10.80 -26.72
CA GLU A 406 -3.54 9.42 -26.69
C GLU A 406 -3.12 9.03 -25.26
N SER A 407 -3.36 7.78 -24.88
CA SER A 407 -2.94 7.23 -23.59
C SER A 407 -1.48 6.77 -23.66
N SER A 408 -0.68 7.27 -22.72
CA SER A 408 0.68 6.82 -22.46
C SER A 408 0.72 5.56 -21.58
N ILE A 409 -0.32 5.34 -20.77
CA ILE A 409 -0.44 4.19 -19.88
C ILE A 409 -0.94 2.95 -20.64
N CYS A 410 -1.84 3.15 -21.60
CA CYS A 410 -2.41 2.10 -22.43
C CYS A 410 -2.15 2.37 -23.92
N PRO A 411 -1.01 1.89 -24.46
CA PRO A 411 -0.65 2.13 -25.86
C PRO A 411 -1.73 1.65 -26.84
N GLY A 412 -2.11 2.52 -27.76
CA GLY A 412 -3.17 2.27 -28.75
C GLY A 412 -4.55 2.76 -28.33
N GLU A 413 -4.74 3.07 -27.05
CA GLU A 413 -5.96 3.66 -26.52
C GLU A 413 -5.87 5.18 -26.37
N LYS A 414 -7.02 5.83 -26.23
CA LYS A 414 -7.13 7.28 -26.14
C LYS A 414 -8.25 7.76 -25.23
N TRP A 415 -8.20 9.02 -24.87
CA TRP A 415 -9.26 9.73 -24.18
C TRP A 415 -10.22 10.36 -25.19
N ILE A 416 -11.51 10.10 -25.03
CA ILE A 416 -12.57 10.66 -25.86
C ILE A 416 -13.10 11.91 -25.16
N TYR A 417 -12.87 13.07 -25.76
CA TYR A 417 -13.36 14.36 -25.28
C TYR A 417 -14.49 14.88 -26.17
N GLN A 418 -15.56 15.38 -25.55
CA GLN A 418 -16.73 15.94 -26.24
C GLN A 418 -17.30 17.13 -25.46
N VAL A 419 -17.99 18.04 -26.15
CA VAL A 419 -18.81 19.10 -25.53
C VAL A 419 -20.22 18.97 -26.08
N SER A 420 -21.20 18.77 -25.21
CA SER A 420 -22.61 18.64 -25.59
C SER A 420 -23.27 19.99 -25.85
N SER A 421 -24.48 19.96 -26.43
CA SER A 421 -25.24 21.17 -26.80
C SER A 421 -25.64 22.06 -25.63
N ASP A 422 -25.67 21.51 -24.41
CA ASP A 422 -25.91 22.23 -23.15
C ASP A 422 -24.62 22.84 -22.56
N ASN A 423 -23.51 22.81 -23.31
CA ASN A 423 -22.19 23.28 -22.89
C ASN A 423 -21.57 22.49 -21.73
N THR A 424 -21.97 21.22 -21.57
CA THR A 424 -21.29 20.29 -20.66
C THR A 424 -20.13 19.61 -21.39
N MET A 425 -18.92 19.66 -20.85
CA MET A 425 -17.81 18.86 -21.34
C MET A 425 -17.88 17.44 -20.78
N SER A 426 -17.44 16.45 -21.54
CA SER A 426 -17.17 15.10 -21.03
C SER A 426 -15.82 14.57 -21.54
N ILE A 427 -15.14 13.80 -20.71
CA ILE A 427 -13.96 13.03 -21.08
C ILE A 427 -14.11 11.60 -20.55
N SER A 428 -13.84 10.61 -21.40
CA SER A 428 -13.92 9.20 -21.05
C SER A 428 -12.79 8.40 -21.68
N PHE A 429 -12.40 7.29 -21.06
CA PHE A 429 -11.47 6.35 -21.68
C PHE A 429 -12.10 5.61 -22.87
N SER A 430 -11.36 5.40 -23.98
CA SER A 430 -11.89 4.76 -25.19
C SER A 430 -12.22 3.30 -25.02
N ASP A 431 -11.39 2.57 -24.26
CA ASP A 431 -11.59 1.17 -23.99
C ASP A 431 -12.40 0.94 -22.71
N GLN A 432 -12.99 -0.24 -22.62
CA GLN A 432 -13.78 -0.70 -21.48
C GLN A 432 -13.36 -2.14 -21.15
N PRO A 433 -12.13 -2.34 -20.66
CA PRO A 433 -11.64 -3.67 -20.35
C PRO A 433 -12.49 -4.31 -19.25
N GLN A 434 -12.56 -5.64 -19.23
CA GLN A 434 -13.44 -6.38 -18.32
C GLN A 434 -13.22 -5.99 -16.83
N TRP A 435 -11.97 -5.83 -16.39
CA TRP A 435 -11.67 -5.43 -15.02
C TRP A 435 -12.28 -4.07 -14.64
N LEU A 436 -12.39 -3.15 -15.61
CA LEU A 436 -12.96 -1.82 -15.38
C LEU A 436 -14.48 -1.95 -15.17
N GLN A 437 -15.13 -2.80 -15.96
CA GLN A 437 -16.56 -3.09 -15.80
C GLN A 437 -16.84 -3.74 -14.44
N GLU A 438 -16.08 -4.76 -14.05
CA GLU A 438 -16.22 -5.41 -12.74
C GLU A 438 -16.04 -4.44 -11.57
N LYS A 439 -15.14 -3.46 -11.71
CA LYS A 439 -14.95 -2.39 -10.74
C LYS A 439 -16.14 -1.46 -10.66
N ILE A 440 -16.67 -1.03 -11.80
CA ILE A 440 -17.87 -0.20 -11.89
C ILE A 440 -19.06 -0.91 -11.23
N GLU A 441 -19.23 -2.21 -11.49
CA GLU A 441 -20.28 -3.03 -10.86
C GLU A 441 -20.14 -3.13 -9.34
N LYS A 442 -18.90 -3.10 -8.83
CA LYS A 442 -18.60 -3.04 -7.39
C LYS A 442 -18.74 -1.64 -6.79
N GLY A 443 -19.19 -0.65 -7.58
CA GLY A 443 -19.36 0.73 -7.14
C GLY A 443 -18.09 1.56 -7.15
N GLU A 444 -17.00 1.07 -7.75
CA GLU A 444 -15.88 1.94 -8.11
C GLU A 444 -16.28 2.86 -9.27
N ARG A 445 -15.56 3.95 -9.46
CA ARG A 445 -15.94 4.91 -10.49
C ARG A 445 -15.49 4.50 -11.88
N PRO A 446 -16.29 4.90 -12.90
CA PRO A 446 -15.83 4.83 -14.26
C PRO A 446 -14.68 5.81 -14.50
N LEU A 447 -13.86 5.53 -15.52
CA LEU A 447 -12.84 6.45 -16.02
C LEU A 447 -13.49 7.56 -16.88
N THR A 448 -14.38 8.32 -16.26
CA THR A 448 -15.12 9.41 -16.88
C THR A 448 -15.19 10.63 -15.98
N TYR A 449 -15.28 11.80 -16.59
CA TYR A 449 -15.48 13.07 -15.92
C TYR A 449 -16.32 13.98 -16.80
N SER A 450 -17.17 14.80 -16.18
CA SER A 450 -18.04 15.72 -16.89
C SER A 450 -18.29 16.97 -16.07
N ASP A 451 -18.24 18.15 -16.71
CA ASP A 451 -18.56 19.41 -16.03
C ASP A 451 -19.22 20.41 -16.97
N SER A 452 -20.13 21.21 -16.44
CA SER A 452 -20.78 22.32 -17.13
C SER A 452 -20.24 23.69 -16.68
N THR A 453 -19.47 23.73 -15.60
CA THR A 453 -18.92 24.95 -14.99
C THR A 453 -17.55 25.27 -15.59
N ILE A 454 -17.44 26.41 -16.27
CA ILE A 454 -16.16 26.86 -16.80
C ILE A 454 -15.28 27.33 -15.61
N PRO A 455 -14.04 26.85 -15.48
CA PRO A 455 -13.13 27.30 -14.42
C PRO A 455 -12.79 28.78 -14.55
N ASP A 456 -12.68 29.46 -13.40
CA ASP A 456 -12.32 30.89 -13.28
C ASP A 456 -10.82 31.19 -13.53
#